data_AF-A0A182LGF3-F1
#
_entry.id   AF-A0A182LGF3-F1
#
_cell.length_a   1.000
_cell.length_b   1.000
_cell.length_c   1.000
_cell.angle_alpha   90.00
_cell.angle_beta   90.00
_cell.angle_gamma   90.00
#
_symmetry.space_group_name_H-M   'P 1'
#
loop_
_entity.id
_entity.type
_entity.pdbx_description
1 polymer ?
#
loop_
_entity_poly.entity_id
_entity_poly.type
_entity_poly.pdbx_seq_one_letter_code
_entity_poly.pdbx_strand_id
1 'polypeptide(L)'
;MRNILFVVACLPALAFGLAVRPCANNAPIPQDVRVVGCTVEPCVIPIGGMVDMDCDFVSPRASQTVRATLDIFLGDFRVPYDLPADQTNACNFFEAGSCPVTAGEFINYHLSTPAAAPFAGITVDLQLQLTDDNDQPLFCFRSSAQIVAV
;
A
#
# COMPACT_ATOMS: atom_id res chain seq x y z
N MET A 1 15.06 -30.18 46.21
CA MET A 1 13.98 -30.08 45.21
C MET A 1 14.04 -28.67 44.64
N ARG A 2 14.48 -28.49 43.39
CA ARG A 2 14.76 -27.18 42.79
C ARG A 2 13.66 -26.88 41.77
N ASN A 3 12.69 -26.05 42.15
CA ASN A 3 11.64 -25.57 41.24
C ASN A 3 12.27 -24.64 40.20
N ILE A 4 12.30 -25.07 38.95
CA ILE A 4 12.67 -24.24 37.81
C ILE A 4 11.40 -23.52 37.36
N LEU A 5 11.33 -22.21 37.62
CA LEU A 5 10.32 -21.33 37.01
C LEU A 5 10.67 -21.17 35.52
N PHE A 6 9.83 -21.71 34.64
CA PHE A 6 9.87 -21.37 33.22
C PHE A 6 9.21 -20.01 33.01
N VAL A 7 10.02 -18.95 32.89
CA VAL A 7 9.54 -17.65 32.42
C VAL A 7 9.40 -17.73 30.90
N VAL A 8 8.18 -17.92 30.42
CA VAL A 8 7.86 -17.79 28.99
C VAL A 8 7.82 -16.29 28.68
N ALA A 9 8.88 -15.79 28.06
CA ALA A 9 8.90 -14.44 27.50
C ALA A 9 8.05 -14.42 26.21
N CYS A 10 6.80 -13.98 26.29
CA CYS A 10 6.03 -13.59 25.11
C CYS A 10 6.65 -12.30 24.55
N LEU A 11 7.59 -12.45 23.61
CA LEU A 11 8.02 -11.34 22.78
C LEU A 11 6.79 -10.89 21.96
N PRO A 12 6.31 -9.64 22.09
CA PRO A 12 5.31 -9.14 21.17
C PRO A 12 5.92 -9.22 19.76
N ALA A 13 5.23 -9.91 18.84
CA ALA A 13 5.62 -9.90 17.45
C ALA A 13 5.56 -8.44 16.99
N LEU A 14 6.71 -7.84 16.74
CA LEU A 14 6.81 -6.57 16.03
C LEU A 14 6.26 -6.84 14.63
N ALA A 15 5.01 -6.45 14.40
CA ALA A 15 4.43 -6.45 13.06
C ALA A 15 5.10 -5.32 12.29
N PHE A 16 6.21 -5.63 11.62
CA PHE A 16 6.82 -4.73 10.65
C PHE A 16 5.93 -4.70 9.40
N GLY A 17 5.77 -3.52 8.79
CA GLY A 17 5.11 -3.42 7.50
C GLY A 17 5.87 -4.17 6.40
N LEU A 18 5.19 -4.30 5.27
CA LEU A 18 5.68 -4.96 4.08
C LEU A 18 6.89 -4.20 3.52
N ALA A 19 7.98 -4.93 3.24
CA ALA A 19 9.14 -4.36 2.58
C ALA A 19 8.83 -4.09 1.09
N VAL A 20 8.59 -2.83 0.75
CA VAL A 20 8.25 -2.40 -0.61
C VAL A 20 9.45 -1.85 -1.39
N ARG A 21 9.34 -1.82 -2.72
CA ARG A 21 10.37 -1.28 -3.63
C ARG A 21 10.06 0.17 -4.02
N PRO A 22 11.08 1.01 -4.26
CA PRO A 22 10.87 2.37 -4.77
C PRO A 22 10.40 2.34 -6.22
N CYS A 23 9.66 3.38 -6.61
CA CYS A 23 9.30 3.61 -8.01
C CYS A 23 10.45 4.23 -8.81
N ALA A 24 10.42 4.07 -10.14
CA ALA A 24 11.46 4.58 -11.04
C ALA A 24 11.51 6.12 -11.13
N ASN A 25 10.47 6.83 -10.67
CA ASN A 25 10.37 8.28 -10.69
C ASN A 25 11.08 8.98 -9.51
N ASN A 26 11.83 8.23 -8.69
CA ASN A 26 12.53 8.73 -7.50
C ASN A 26 11.63 9.44 -6.48
N ALA A 27 10.33 9.12 -6.47
CA ALA A 27 9.44 9.57 -5.42
C ALA A 27 9.85 8.96 -4.06
N PRO A 28 9.59 9.65 -2.94
CA PRO A 28 9.74 9.06 -1.62
C PRO A 28 8.92 7.78 -1.49
N ILE A 29 9.41 6.82 -0.71
CA ILE A 29 8.60 5.68 -0.27
C ILE A 29 7.85 6.06 1.03
N PRO A 30 6.66 5.49 1.29
CA PRO A 30 5.99 5.65 2.57
C PRO A 30 6.84 5.07 3.71
N GLN A 31 6.57 5.51 4.93
CA GLN A 31 7.26 5.04 6.13
C GLN A 31 6.88 3.60 6.47
N ASP A 32 5.62 3.24 6.26
CA ASP A 32 5.11 1.90 6.50
C ASP A 32 4.00 1.56 5.50
N VAL A 33 3.95 0.29 5.10
CA VAL A 33 2.88 -0.27 4.26
C VAL A 33 2.39 -1.54 4.91
N ARG A 34 1.11 -1.64 5.20
CA ARG A 34 0.51 -2.83 5.82
C ARG A 34 -0.58 -3.35 4.91
N VAL A 35 -0.49 -4.62 4.53
CA VAL A 35 -1.48 -5.29 3.69
C VAL A 35 -2.09 -6.42 4.50
N VAL A 36 -3.42 -6.43 4.61
CA VAL A 36 -4.13 -7.46 5.39
C VAL A 36 -3.83 -8.84 4.82
N GLY A 37 -3.34 -9.74 5.66
CA GLY A 37 -2.99 -11.12 5.28
C GLY A 37 -1.68 -11.26 4.51
N CYS A 38 -0.89 -10.21 4.33
CA CYS A 38 0.41 -10.27 3.67
C CYS A 38 1.51 -9.58 4.48
N THR A 39 2.45 -10.38 4.98
CA THR A 39 3.65 -9.88 5.71
C THR A 39 4.94 -10.06 4.92
N VAL A 40 4.90 -10.77 3.79
CA VAL A 40 6.05 -11.06 2.91
C VAL A 40 5.56 -11.09 1.47
N GLU A 41 6.32 -10.45 0.57
CA GLU A 41 6.05 -10.49 -0.87
C GLU A 41 6.53 -11.81 -1.50
N PRO A 42 5.84 -12.32 -2.55
CA PRO A 42 4.66 -11.73 -3.18
C PRO A 42 3.37 -11.97 -2.38
N CYS A 43 2.52 -10.95 -2.27
CA CYS A 43 1.21 -11.10 -1.62
C CYS A 43 0.29 -11.99 -2.44
N VAL A 44 -0.29 -13.02 -1.82
CA VAL A 44 -1.22 -13.93 -2.50
C VAL A 44 -2.61 -13.31 -2.52
N ILE A 45 -3.12 -13.02 -3.71
CA ILE A 45 -4.41 -12.35 -3.91
C ILE A 45 -5.31 -13.25 -4.76
N PRO A 46 -6.41 -13.79 -4.21
CA PRO A 46 -7.38 -14.55 -4.98
C PRO A 46 -8.20 -13.64 -5.89
N ILE A 47 -8.53 -14.11 -7.10
CA ILE A 47 -9.44 -13.39 -8.02
C ILE A 47 -10.79 -13.17 -7.35
N GLY A 48 -11.29 -11.93 -7.40
CA GLY A 48 -12.53 -11.52 -6.74
C GLY A 48 -12.38 -11.32 -5.22
N GLY A 49 -11.18 -11.50 -4.67
CA GLY A 49 -10.84 -11.09 -3.32
C GLY A 49 -10.72 -9.58 -3.18
N MET A 50 -10.36 -9.14 -1.96
CA MET A 50 -10.12 -7.74 -1.63
C MET A 50 -8.66 -7.54 -1.28
N VAL A 51 -8.08 -6.45 -1.79
CA VAL A 51 -6.80 -5.92 -1.34
C VAL A 51 -7.11 -4.80 -0.37
N ASP A 52 -6.73 -4.98 0.88
CA ASP A 52 -6.96 -4.04 1.97
C ASP A 52 -5.60 -3.66 2.56
N MET A 53 -5.27 -2.38 2.49
CA MET A 53 -3.98 -1.87 2.92
C MET A 53 -4.04 -0.49 3.56
N ASP A 54 -3.09 -0.25 4.47
CA ASP A 54 -2.80 1.05 5.03
C ASP A 54 -1.38 1.48 4.66
N CYS A 55 -1.22 2.76 4.34
CA CYS A 55 0.06 3.39 4.05
C CYS A 55 0.27 4.58 4.99
N ASP A 56 1.37 4.57 5.73
CA ASP A 56 1.77 5.69 6.57
C ASP A 56 2.85 6.49 5.85
N PHE A 57 2.63 7.79 5.68
CA PHE A 57 3.64 8.68 5.11
C PHE A 57 3.61 10.06 5.77
N VAL A 58 4.73 10.77 5.65
CA VAL A 58 4.81 12.18 6.01
C VAL A 58 4.78 12.99 4.73
N SER A 59 3.82 13.90 4.59
CA SER A 59 3.67 14.67 3.36
C SER A 59 4.87 15.60 3.17
N PRO A 60 5.62 15.49 2.06
CA PRO A 60 6.76 16.38 1.82
C PRO A 60 6.34 17.82 1.50
N ARG A 61 5.07 18.05 1.14
CA ARG A 61 4.54 19.32 0.63
C ARG A 61 3.10 19.53 1.10
N ALA A 62 2.64 20.78 1.08
CA ALA A 62 1.24 21.10 1.29
C ALA A 62 0.44 20.85 0.00
N SER A 63 -0.81 20.38 0.13
CA SER A 63 -1.70 20.12 -1.00
C SER A 63 -3.16 20.29 -0.59
N GLN A 64 -3.97 20.91 -1.45
CA GLN A 64 -5.41 21.06 -1.24
C GLN A 64 -6.15 19.75 -1.46
N THR A 65 -5.69 18.96 -2.43
CA THR A 65 -6.23 17.66 -2.79
C THR A 65 -5.08 16.65 -2.94
N VAL A 66 -5.38 15.36 -2.80
CA VAL A 66 -4.41 14.30 -3.02
C VAL A 66 -5.05 13.28 -3.93
N ARG A 67 -4.35 12.91 -5.00
CA ARG A 67 -4.85 11.97 -6.01
C ARG A 67 -4.13 10.63 -5.92
N ALA A 68 -4.90 9.54 -5.88
CA ALA A 68 -4.38 8.19 -5.90
C ALA A 68 -4.35 7.60 -7.33
N THR A 69 -3.28 6.87 -7.63
CA THR A 69 -3.17 6.04 -8.84
C THR A 69 -2.60 4.68 -8.47
N LEU A 70 -3.21 3.63 -8.99
CA LEU A 70 -2.74 2.25 -8.87
C LEU A 70 -2.47 1.69 -10.27
N ASP A 71 -1.20 1.53 -10.60
CA ASP A 71 -0.77 0.90 -11.85
C ASP A 71 -0.41 -0.56 -11.61
N ILE A 72 -0.76 -1.43 -12.56
CA ILE A 72 -0.45 -2.86 -12.49
C ILE A 72 0.49 -3.22 -13.64
N PHE A 73 1.57 -3.93 -13.34
CA PHE A 73 2.57 -4.35 -14.31
C PHE A 73 2.69 -5.87 -14.35
N LEU A 74 2.61 -6.45 -15.53
CA LEU A 74 2.96 -7.85 -15.79
C LEU A 74 4.31 -7.86 -16.53
N GLY A 75 5.39 -8.02 -15.78
CA GLY A 75 6.73 -7.74 -16.29
C GLY A 75 6.86 -6.26 -16.65
N ASP A 76 7.25 -5.96 -17.90
CA ASP A 76 7.38 -4.58 -18.39
C ASP A 76 6.08 -4.01 -18.98
N PHE A 77 5.01 -4.82 -19.06
CA PHE A 77 3.74 -4.40 -19.65
C PHE A 77 2.80 -3.83 -18.59
N ARG A 78 2.36 -2.59 -18.78
CA ARG A 78 1.29 -1.99 -17.97
C ARG A 78 -0.06 -2.61 -18.35
N VAL A 79 -0.71 -3.23 -17.38
CA VAL A 79 -2.08 -3.75 -17.50
C VAL A 79 -3.04 -2.58 -17.27
N PRO A 80 -4.00 -2.33 -18.18
CA PRO A 80 -5.02 -1.30 -17.97
C PRO A 80 -5.86 -1.61 -16.74
N TYR A 81 -5.71 -0.79 -15.72
CA TYR A 81 -6.52 -0.79 -14.51
C TYR A 81 -6.59 0.64 -14.01
N ASP A 82 -7.80 1.13 -13.78
CA ASP A 82 -8.04 2.45 -13.22
C ASP A 82 -8.76 2.26 -11.87
N LEU A 83 -8.30 2.99 -10.85
CA LEU A 83 -9.02 3.05 -9.59
C LEU A 83 -10.43 3.60 -9.82
N PRO A 84 -11.44 3.10 -9.09
CA PRO A 84 -12.76 3.70 -9.07
C PRO A 84 -12.69 5.22 -8.85
N ALA A 85 -13.56 5.98 -9.53
CA ALA A 85 -13.48 7.45 -9.53
C ALA A 85 -13.55 8.06 -8.12
N ASP A 86 -14.33 7.46 -7.24
CA ASP A 86 -14.42 7.82 -5.82
C ASP A 86 -13.10 7.58 -5.07
N GLN A 87 -12.38 6.50 -5.39
CA GLN A 87 -11.06 6.15 -4.83
C GLN A 87 -9.91 6.96 -5.39
N THR A 88 -10.10 7.69 -6.50
CA THR A 88 -9.04 8.57 -7.03
C THR A 88 -8.75 9.76 -6.12
N ASN A 89 -9.75 10.22 -5.33
CA ASN A 89 -9.53 11.26 -4.34
C ASN A 89 -9.10 10.63 -3.01
N ALA A 90 -7.79 10.58 -2.79
CA ALA A 90 -7.19 9.93 -1.62
C ALA A 90 -7.61 10.58 -0.30
N CYS A 91 -7.95 11.88 -0.31
CA CYS A 91 -8.40 12.61 0.88
C CYS A 91 -9.61 11.95 1.57
N ASN A 92 -10.45 11.25 0.80
CA ASN A 92 -11.64 10.59 1.31
C ASN A 92 -11.33 9.32 2.12
N PHE A 93 -10.09 8.82 2.06
CA PHE A 93 -9.66 7.57 2.67
C PHE A 93 -8.46 7.77 3.59
N PHE A 94 -8.31 8.97 4.16
CA PHE A 94 -7.37 9.20 5.24
C PHE A 94 -8.01 8.78 6.56
N GLU A 95 -7.46 7.75 7.20
CA GLU A 95 -7.85 7.35 8.57
C GLU A 95 -7.19 8.27 9.61
N ALA A 96 -6.06 8.89 9.24
CA ALA A 96 -5.43 9.97 10.00
C ALA A 96 -4.92 11.06 9.06
N GLY A 97 -5.13 12.31 9.44
CA GLY A 97 -4.90 13.48 8.58
C GLY A 97 -6.16 13.87 7.81
N SER A 98 -6.10 14.98 7.09
CA SER A 98 -7.21 15.43 6.25
C SER A 98 -6.72 16.40 5.18
N CYS A 99 -7.52 16.62 4.14
CA CYS A 99 -7.27 17.69 3.19
C CYS A 99 -7.90 19.01 3.67
N PRO A 100 -7.22 20.15 3.56
CA PRO A 100 -5.90 20.33 2.95
C PRO A 100 -4.75 19.81 3.83
N VAL A 101 -3.81 19.14 3.18
CA VAL A 101 -2.62 18.56 3.80
C VAL A 101 -1.56 19.65 3.99
N THR A 102 -0.90 19.63 5.14
CA THR A 102 0.25 20.50 5.44
C THR A 102 1.59 19.77 5.22
N ALA A 103 2.64 20.52 4.89
CA ALA A 103 3.97 19.95 4.75
C ALA A 103 4.50 19.46 6.10
N GLY A 104 5.02 18.23 6.15
CA GLY A 104 5.46 17.57 7.38
C GLY A 104 4.35 16.88 8.17
N GLU A 105 3.10 16.89 7.69
CA GLU A 105 1.99 16.20 8.32
C GLU A 105 2.09 14.69 8.13
N PHE A 106 1.85 13.94 9.20
CA PHE A 106 1.68 12.50 9.15
C PHE A 106 0.28 12.16 8.64
N ILE A 107 0.19 11.27 7.66
CA ILE A 107 -1.06 10.78 7.09
C ILE A 107 -1.05 9.26 7.12
N ASN A 108 -2.18 8.70 7.52
CA ASN A 108 -2.51 7.30 7.30
C ASN A 108 -3.56 7.24 6.18
N TYR A 109 -3.17 6.65 5.04
CA TYR A 109 -4.03 6.44 3.90
C TYR A 109 -4.45 4.97 3.81
N HIS A 110 -5.75 4.73 3.80
CA HIS A 110 -6.35 3.42 3.64
C HIS A 110 -6.82 3.19 2.21
N LEU A 111 -6.58 2.01 1.66
CA LEU A 111 -7.13 1.61 0.36
C LEU A 111 -7.67 0.19 0.43
N SER A 112 -8.95 0.06 0.10
CA SER A 112 -9.64 -1.22 -0.03
C SER A 112 -10.24 -1.34 -1.43
N THR A 113 -9.70 -2.25 -2.25
CA THR A 113 -10.10 -2.40 -3.66
C THR A 113 -10.24 -3.87 -4.07
N PRO A 114 -11.25 -4.22 -4.89
CA PRO A 114 -11.42 -5.58 -5.37
C PRO A 114 -10.31 -5.98 -6.36
N ALA A 115 -9.82 -7.21 -6.21
CA ALA A 115 -8.85 -7.83 -7.10
C ALA A 115 -9.56 -8.45 -8.31
N ALA A 116 -9.86 -7.61 -9.30
CA ALA A 116 -10.37 -8.06 -10.60
C ALA A 116 -9.21 -8.38 -11.55
N ALA A 117 -9.03 -9.66 -11.88
CA ALA A 117 -8.06 -10.10 -12.88
C ALA A 117 -8.69 -11.10 -13.85
N PRO A 118 -8.34 -11.04 -15.16
CA PRO A 118 -8.91 -11.94 -16.16
C PRO A 118 -8.35 -13.37 -16.08
N PHE A 119 -7.16 -13.55 -15.50
CA PHE A 119 -6.47 -14.84 -15.42
C PHE A 119 -5.72 -14.99 -14.08
N ALA A 120 -5.57 -16.23 -13.63
CA ALA A 120 -4.82 -16.62 -12.44
C ALA A 120 -3.43 -17.17 -12.80
N GLY A 121 -2.59 -17.42 -11.79
CA GLY A 121 -1.29 -18.06 -11.95
C GLY A 121 -0.19 -17.12 -12.44
N ILE A 122 -0.39 -15.81 -12.27
CA ILE A 122 0.53 -14.76 -12.69
C ILE A 122 1.04 -13.99 -11.48
N THR A 123 2.24 -13.44 -11.60
CA THR A 123 2.78 -12.47 -10.64
C THR A 123 2.78 -11.10 -11.31
N VAL A 124 2.24 -10.10 -10.61
CA VAL A 124 2.18 -8.72 -11.05
C VAL A 124 2.89 -7.81 -10.05
N ASP A 125 3.38 -6.68 -10.53
CA ASP A 125 3.84 -5.59 -9.70
C ASP A 125 2.76 -4.51 -9.63
N LEU A 126 2.31 -4.22 -8.42
CA LEU A 126 1.40 -3.12 -8.12
C LEU A 126 2.23 -1.89 -7.81
N GLN A 127 1.93 -0.76 -8.43
CA GLN A 127 2.56 0.52 -8.18
C GLN A 127 1.50 1.50 -7.67
N LEU A 128 1.55 1.81 -6.37
CA LEU A 128 0.69 2.82 -5.78
C LEU A 128 1.44 4.15 -5.69
N GLN A 129 0.79 5.22 -6.12
CA GLN A 129 1.30 6.58 -6.02
C GLN A 129 0.21 7.53 -5.55
N LEU A 130 0.56 8.43 -4.62
CA LEU A 130 -0.22 9.61 -4.31
C LEU A 130 0.47 10.85 -4.86
N THR A 131 -0.29 11.74 -5.52
CA THR A 131 0.21 13.02 -6.05
C THR A 131 -0.51 14.22 -5.43
N ASP A 132 0.19 15.35 -5.35
CA ASP A 132 -0.38 16.64 -4.97
C ASP A 132 -1.14 17.33 -6.12
N ASP A 133 -1.63 18.54 -5.87
CA ASP A 133 -2.38 19.37 -6.83
C ASP A 133 -1.60 19.69 -8.12
N ASN A 134 -0.27 19.56 -8.10
CA ASN A 134 0.62 19.83 -9.23
C ASN A 134 1.11 18.54 -9.90
N ASP A 135 0.42 17.41 -9.63
CA ASP A 135 0.77 16.07 -10.08
C ASP A 135 2.19 15.63 -9.64
N GLN A 136 2.75 16.25 -8.60
CA GLN A 136 4.05 15.83 -8.06
C GLN A 136 3.83 14.70 -7.04
N PRO A 137 4.63 13.62 -7.10
CA PRO A 137 4.44 12.48 -6.21
C PRO A 137 4.76 12.87 -4.76
N LEU A 138 3.80 12.63 -3.86
CA LEU A 138 3.98 12.70 -2.41
C LEU A 138 4.74 11.45 -1.93
N PHE A 139 4.32 10.27 -2.42
CA PHE A 139 5.08 9.04 -2.35
C PHE A 139 4.77 8.13 -3.54
N CYS A 140 5.62 7.15 -3.80
CA CYS A 140 5.34 6.03 -4.68
C CYS A 140 6.08 4.76 -4.22
N PHE A 141 5.41 3.62 -4.26
CA PHE A 141 6.07 2.32 -4.06
C PHE A 141 5.56 1.26 -5.02
N ARG A 142 6.35 0.19 -5.16
CA ARG A 142 6.01 -1.04 -5.86
C ARG A 142 5.99 -2.24 -4.93
N SER A 143 4.99 -3.09 -5.10
CA SER A 143 4.83 -4.34 -4.36
C SER A 143 4.49 -5.49 -5.30
N SER A 144 5.06 -6.68 -5.08
CA SER A 144 4.72 -7.86 -5.89
C SER A 144 3.52 -8.60 -5.32
N ALA A 145 2.60 -9.01 -6.20
CA ALA A 145 1.45 -9.83 -5.86
C ALA A 145 1.32 -11.05 -6.79
N GLN A 146 0.99 -12.20 -6.21
CA GLN A 146 0.66 -13.42 -6.93
C GLN A 146 -0.86 -13.56 -7.01
N ILE A 147 -1.40 -13.54 -8.23
CA ILE A 147 -2.83 -13.71 -8.49
C ILE A 147 -3.15 -15.19 -8.58
N VAL A 148 -4.04 -15.67 -7.72
CA VAL A 148 -4.45 -17.08 -7.66
C VAL A 148 -5.94 -17.25 -7.99
N ALA A 149 -6.30 -18.43 -8.48
CA ALA A 149 -7.71 -18.76 -8.68
C ALA A 149 -8.41 -18.90 -7.32
N VAL A 150 -9.72 -18.64 -7.30
CA VAL A 150 -10.61 -19.00 -6.20
C VAL A 150 -10.99 -20.47 -6.25
#